data_AF-A0A969WXA3-F1
#
_entry.id   AF-A0A969WXA3-F1
#
_cell.length_a   1.000
_cell.length_b   1.000
_cell.length_c   1.000
_cell.angle_alpha   90.00
_cell.angle_beta   90.00
_cell.angle_gamma   90.00
#
_symmetry.space_group_name_H-M   'P 1'
#
loop_
_entity.id
_entity.type
_entity.pdbx_description
1 polymer ?
#
loop_
_entity_poly.entity_id
_entity_poly.type
_entity_poly.pdbx_seq_one_letter_code
_entity_poly.pdbx_strand_id
1 'polypeptide(L)'
;HLHTPLVVVLGHENCGAVAATVEGGDPPGSIGAITAMIAPSVQRVQSLGLSGGELCEMVADVNVGATLSDLKTSPVIKAKLDSGEVTLVGAKYLLSSGEVVFFE
;
A
#
# COMPACT_ATOMS: atom_id res chain seq x y z
N HIS A 1 -12.40 9.85 -18.94
CA HIS A 1 -13.23 8.99 -19.82
C HIS A 1 -14.33 8.26 -19.05
N LEU A 2 -14.04 7.52 -17.98
CA LEU A 2 -15.08 6.77 -17.25
C LEU A 2 -15.78 7.54 -16.13
N HIS A 3 -15.31 8.74 -15.79
CA HIS A 3 -15.86 9.57 -14.70
C HIS A 3 -15.96 8.81 -13.37
N THR A 4 -15.01 7.92 -13.09
CA THR A 4 -14.98 7.12 -11.87
C THR A 4 -14.92 8.02 -10.63
N PRO A 5 -15.91 7.97 -9.73
CA PRO A 5 -15.98 8.88 -8.58
C PRO A 5 -15.17 8.40 -7.37
N LEU A 6 -14.71 7.15 -7.37
CA LEU A 6 -14.02 6.52 -6.25
C LEU A 6 -12.80 5.72 -6.75
N VAL A 7 -11.66 5.97 -6.13
CA VAL A 7 -10.46 5.15 -6.28
C VAL A 7 -10.13 4.55 -4.92
N VAL A 8 -9.99 3.23 -4.88
CA VAL A 8 -9.60 2.49 -3.68
C VAL A 8 -8.20 1.93 -3.89
N VAL A 9 -7.29 2.22 -2.96
CA VAL A 9 -6.02 1.50 -2.84
C VAL A 9 -6.22 0.39 -1.82
N LEU A 10 -6.31 -0.84 -2.31
CA LEU A 10 -6.58 -2.02 -1.46
C LEU A 10 -5.30 -2.83 -1.24
N GLY A 11 -4.79 -2.80 -0.02
CA GLY A 11 -3.79 -3.75 0.46
C GLY A 11 -4.44 -5.04 0.94
N HIS A 12 -3.64 -6.01 1.40
CA HIS A 12 -4.15 -7.26 1.94
C HIS A 12 -3.20 -7.87 2.97
N GLU A 13 -3.74 -8.70 3.88
CA GLU A 13 -2.93 -9.48 4.83
C GLU A 13 -2.04 -10.50 4.12
N ASN A 14 -1.01 -10.98 4.80
CA ASN A 14 -0.13 -12.07 4.33
C ASN A 14 0.48 -11.80 2.94
N CYS A 15 0.84 -10.55 2.66
CA CYS A 15 1.37 -10.17 1.36
C CYS A 15 2.79 -10.72 1.14
N GLY A 16 2.93 -11.69 0.23
CA GLY A 16 4.21 -12.32 -0.07
C GLY A 16 5.28 -11.37 -0.61
N ALA A 17 4.90 -10.33 -1.37
CA ALA A 17 5.86 -9.31 -1.82
C ALA A 17 6.37 -8.44 -0.66
N VAL A 18 5.50 -8.13 0.31
CA VAL A 18 5.90 -7.43 1.54
C VAL A 18 6.82 -8.30 2.37
N ALA A 19 6.47 -9.57 2.58
CA ALA A 19 7.31 -10.52 3.30
C ALA A 19 8.70 -10.64 2.66
N ALA A 20 8.77 -10.82 1.33
CA ALA A 20 10.04 -10.86 0.61
C ALA A 20 10.85 -9.55 0.74
N THR A 21 10.19 -8.40 0.79
CA THR A 21 10.87 -7.11 0.98
C THR A 21 11.41 -6.96 2.41
N VAL A 22 10.68 -7.46 3.42
CA VAL A 22 11.09 -7.45 4.83
C VAL A 22 12.23 -8.44 5.10
N GLU A 23 12.18 -9.64 4.51
CA GLU A 23 13.25 -10.63 4.57
C GLU A 23 14.54 -10.13 3.90
N GLY A 24 14.40 -9.31 2.86
CA GLY A 24 15.51 -8.74 2.11
C GLY A 24 16.19 -9.74 1.17
N GLY A 25 17.42 -9.44 0.78
CA GLY A 25 18.17 -10.20 -0.23
C GLY A 25 17.87 -9.76 -1.66
N ASP A 26 18.27 -10.58 -2.64
CA ASP A 26 18.02 -10.35 -4.06
C ASP A 26 16.85 -11.23 -4.53
N PRO A 27 15.64 -10.66 -4.70
CA PRO A 27 14.49 -11.43 -5.12
C PRO A 27 14.65 -11.88 -6.57
N PRO A 28 14.33 -13.14 -6.92
CA PRO A 28 14.53 -13.64 -8.26
C PRO A 28 13.52 -13.05 -9.27
N GLY A 29 13.98 -12.82 -10.50
CA GLY A 29 13.13 -12.42 -11.62
C GLY A 29 12.50 -11.04 -11.46
N SER A 30 11.27 -10.87 -11.94
CA SER A 30 10.62 -9.56 -12.04
C SER A 30 10.13 -8.98 -10.70
N ILE A 31 10.16 -9.75 -9.61
CA ILE A 31 9.65 -9.30 -8.31
C ILE A 31 10.58 -8.25 -7.65
N GLY A 32 11.83 -8.14 -8.09
CA GLY A 32 12.76 -7.10 -7.66
C GLY A 32 12.21 -5.67 -7.84
N ALA A 33 11.50 -5.42 -8.94
CA ALA A 33 10.88 -4.11 -9.16
C ALA A 33 9.77 -3.80 -8.14
N ILE A 34 9.01 -4.82 -7.72
CA ILE A 34 7.93 -4.68 -6.75
C ILE A 34 8.50 -4.44 -5.36
N THR A 35 9.48 -5.25 -4.95
CA THR A 35 10.16 -5.10 -3.65
C THR A 35 10.86 -3.74 -3.52
N ALA A 36 11.45 -3.22 -4.61
CA ALA A 36 12.02 -1.88 -4.65
C ALA A 36 10.97 -0.77 -4.40
N MET A 37 9.74 -0.94 -4.89
CA MET A 37 8.63 -0.01 -4.61
C MET A 37 8.13 -0.10 -3.17
N ILE A 38 8.22 -1.28 -2.54
CA ILE A 38 7.77 -1.52 -1.15
C ILE A 38 8.85 -1.10 -0.13
N ALA A 39 10.13 -1.19 -0.47
CA ALA A 39 11.26 -0.95 0.44
C ALA A 39 11.19 0.38 1.23
N PRO A 40 10.73 1.51 0.66
CA PRO A 40 10.54 2.74 1.44
C PRO A 40 9.53 2.59 2.59
N SER A 41 8.51 1.76 2.42
CA SER A 41 7.50 1.47 3.47
C SER A 41 8.11 0.67 4.62
N VAL A 42 9.04 -0.26 4.34
CA VAL A 42 9.82 -0.97 5.38
C VAL A 42 10.65 0.00 6.21
N GLN A 43 11.36 0.91 5.55
CA GLN A 43 12.22 1.90 6.23
C GLN A 43 11.44 2.81 7.17
N ARG A 44 10.20 3.18 6.82
CA ARG A 44 9.35 4.05 7.65
C ARG A 44 8.95 3.43 8.99
N VAL A 45 8.91 2.11 9.08
CA VAL A 45 8.40 1.38 10.27
C VAL A 45 9.50 0.63 11.02
N GLN A 46 10.73 0.66 10.52
CA GLN A 46 11.87 -0.06 11.09
C GLN A 46 12.20 0.36 12.53
N SER A 47 11.93 1.62 12.90
CA SER A 47 12.15 2.14 14.24
C SER A 47 11.08 1.75 15.26
N LEU A 48 9.97 1.11 14.84
CA LEU A 48 8.85 0.76 15.71
C LEU A 48 9.12 -0.50 16.55
N GLY A 49 10.25 -1.19 16.35
CA GLY A 49 10.60 -2.40 17.09
C GLY A 49 9.72 -3.62 16.78
N LEU A 50 8.97 -3.58 15.67
CA LEU A 50 8.14 -4.70 15.19
C LEU A 50 9.00 -5.77 14.52
N SER A 51 8.52 -7.01 14.52
CA SER A 51 9.21 -8.14 13.87
C SER A 51 8.23 -9.15 13.27
N GLY A 52 8.74 -10.05 12.43
CA GLY A 52 7.96 -11.14 11.85
C GLY A 52 6.67 -10.68 11.15
N GLY A 53 5.58 -11.38 11.40
CA GLY A 53 4.27 -11.09 10.78
C GLY A 53 3.74 -9.70 11.12
N GLU A 54 3.92 -9.22 12.35
CA GLU A 54 3.45 -7.89 12.76
C GLU A 54 4.14 -6.77 11.96
N LEU A 55 5.43 -6.93 11.69
CA LEU A 55 6.16 -6.01 10.81
C LEU A 55 5.61 -6.06 9.39
N CYS A 56 5.38 -7.26 8.83
CA CYS A 56 4.81 -7.41 7.49
C CYS A 56 3.44 -6.75 7.36
N GLU A 57 2.56 -6.94 8.34
CA GLU A 57 1.22 -6.34 8.32
C GLU A 57 1.28 -4.81 8.42
N MET A 58 2.16 -4.28 9.28
CA MET A 58 2.39 -2.84 9.37
C MET A 58 2.97 -2.25 8.08
N VAL A 59 3.92 -2.95 7.44
CA VAL A 59 4.47 -2.51 6.15
C VAL A 59 3.39 -2.50 5.07
N ALA A 60 2.51 -3.49 5.02
CA ALA A 60 1.40 -3.52 4.07
C ALA A 60 0.49 -2.29 4.21
N ASP A 61 0.15 -1.92 5.45
CA ASP A 61 -0.73 -0.78 5.74
C ASP A 61 -0.05 0.55 5.40
N VAL A 62 1.22 0.71 5.80
CA VAL A 62 2.02 1.89 5.43
C VAL A 62 2.21 1.99 3.92
N ASN A 63 2.31 0.87 3.21
CA ASN A 63 2.45 0.86 1.75
C ASN A 63 1.18 1.34 1.03
N VAL A 64 0.00 1.02 1.56
CA VAL A 64 -1.27 1.59 1.08
C VAL A 64 -1.27 3.10 1.30
N GLY A 65 -0.89 3.58 2.49
CA GLY A 65 -0.75 5.00 2.79
C GLY A 65 0.25 5.73 1.89
N ALA A 66 1.39 5.09 1.60
CA ALA A 66 2.40 5.59 0.67
C ALA A 66 1.81 5.75 -0.74
N THR A 67 1.15 4.71 -1.24
CA THR A 67 0.53 4.71 -2.57
C THR A 67 -0.55 5.79 -2.68
N LEU A 68 -1.38 5.98 -1.64
CA LEU A 68 -2.34 7.08 -1.59
C LEU A 68 -1.65 8.45 -1.70
N SER A 69 -0.53 8.62 -0.98
CA SER A 69 0.25 9.85 -1.00
C SER A 69 0.83 10.12 -2.39
N ASP A 70 1.37 9.08 -3.03
CA ASP A 70 1.91 9.17 -4.38
C ASP A 70 0.83 9.52 -5.41
N LEU A 71 -0.35 8.90 -5.32
CA LEU A 71 -1.50 9.22 -6.19
C LEU A 71 -1.94 10.68 -6.04
N LYS A 72 -1.88 11.25 -4.83
CA LYS A 72 -2.18 12.68 -4.58
C LYS A 72 -1.18 13.63 -5.26
N THR A 73 0.01 13.17 -5.64
CA THR A 73 0.99 13.98 -6.39
C THR A 73 0.70 14.06 -7.88
N SER A 74 -0.11 13.13 -8.43
CA SER A 74 -0.49 13.13 -9.84
C SER A 74 -1.33 14.37 -10.16
N PRO A 75 -0.95 15.21 -11.14
CA PRO A 75 -1.72 16.40 -11.51
C PRO A 75 -3.17 16.10 -11.88
N VAL A 76 -3.41 14.94 -12.51
CA VAL A 76 -4.75 14.52 -12.96
C VAL A 76 -5.62 14.13 -11.77
N ILE A 77 -5.08 13.38 -10.81
CA ILE A 77 -5.82 12.96 -9.61
C ILE A 77 -6.02 14.17 -8.69
N LYS A 78 -4.98 14.98 -8.50
CA LYS A 78 -5.02 16.19 -7.67
C LYS A 78 -6.13 17.14 -8.13
N ALA A 79 -6.19 17.46 -9.42
CA ALA A 79 -7.24 18.34 -9.95
C ALA A 79 -8.66 17.80 -9.67
N LYS A 80 -8.84 16.48 -9.72
CA LYS A 80 -10.12 15.81 -9.46
C LYS A 80 -10.48 15.68 -7.99
N LEU A 81 -9.48 15.55 -7.12
CA LEU A 81 -9.66 15.62 -5.67
C LEU A 81 -10.06 17.04 -5.27
N ASP A 82 -9.35 18.05 -5.79
CA ASP A 82 -9.58 19.46 -5.48
C ASP A 82 -10.96 19.94 -5.99
N SER A 83 -11.48 19.36 -7.08
CA SER A 83 -12.83 19.63 -7.58
C SER A 83 -13.93 18.80 -6.90
N GLY A 84 -13.57 17.83 -6.05
CA GLY A 84 -14.52 16.90 -5.41
C GLY A 84 -15.13 15.85 -6.35
N GLU A 85 -14.62 15.72 -7.58
CA GLU A 85 -15.07 14.72 -8.55
C GLU A 85 -14.65 13.29 -8.20
N VAL A 86 -13.54 13.14 -7.46
CA VAL A 86 -12.98 11.85 -7.07
C VAL A 86 -12.75 11.82 -5.58
N THR A 87 -13.10 10.71 -4.95
CA THR A 87 -12.66 10.35 -3.60
C THR A 87 -11.57 9.28 -3.70
N LEU A 88 -10.54 9.40 -2.87
CA LEU A 88 -9.44 8.44 -2.79
C LEU A 88 -9.39 7.85 -1.38
N VAL A 89 -9.53 6.52 -1.26
CA VAL A 89 -9.55 5.82 0.03
C VAL A 89 -8.56 4.67 0.07
N GLY A 90 -7.99 4.41 1.24
CA GLY A 90 -7.20 3.21 1.52
C GLY A 90 -8.03 2.15 2.21
N ALA A 91 -7.73 0.89 1.95
CA ALA A 91 -8.33 -0.22 2.65
C ALA A 91 -7.39 -1.42 2.70
N LYS A 92 -7.71 -2.37 3.58
CA LYS A 92 -7.05 -3.67 3.70
C LYS A 92 -8.07 -4.79 3.59
N TYR A 93 -7.78 -5.77 2.74
CA TYR A 93 -8.51 -7.02 2.66
C TYR A 93 -7.91 -8.06 3.60
N LEU A 94 -8.74 -8.60 4.50
CA LEU A 94 -8.36 -9.67 5.42
C LEU A 94 -8.71 -11.02 4.76
N LEU A 95 -7.71 -11.72 4.21
CA LEU A 95 -7.88 -13.04 3.57
C LEU A 95 -8.52 -14.07 4.53
N SER A 96 -8.22 -13.97 5.82
CA SER A 96 -8.71 -14.86 6.86
C SER A 96 -10.23 -14.80 7.06
N SER A 97 -10.85 -13.63 6.90
CA SER A 97 -12.28 -13.41 7.11
C SER A 97 -13.06 -13.04 5.84
N GLY A 98 -12.36 -12.54 4.82
CA GLY A 98 -12.94 -11.92 3.64
C GLY A 98 -13.42 -10.48 3.86
N GLU A 99 -13.13 -9.88 5.02
CA GLU A 99 -13.54 -8.51 5.36
C GLU A 99 -12.64 -7.47 4.68
N VAL A 100 -13.21 -6.29 4.38
CA VAL A 100 -12.47 -5.11 3.95
C VAL A 100 -12.54 -4.05 5.04
N VAL A 101 -11.38 -3.69 5.59
CA VAL A 101 -11.24 -2.64 6.60
C VAL A 101 -10.75 -1.37 5.90
N PHE A 102 -11.54 -0.31 5.90
CA PHE A 102 -11.15 0.99 5.36
C PHE A 102 -10.31 1.76 6.38
N PHE A 103 -9.31 2.48 5.88
CA PHE A 103 -8.46 3.34 6.72
C PHE A 103 -9.16 4.67 6.96
N GLU A 104 -9.09 5.18 8.19
CA GLU A 104 -9.60 6.50 8.58
C GLU A 104 -8.74 7.66 8.06
#